data_AF-A0A1D9MGX7-F1
#
_entry.id   AF-A0A1D9MGX7-F1
#
_cell.length_a   1.000
_cell.length_b   1.000
_cell.length_c   1.000
_cell.angle_alpha   90.00
_cell.angle_beta   90.00
_cell.angle_gamma   90.00
#
_symmetry.space_group_name_H-M   'P 1'
#
loop_
_entity.id
_entity.type
_entity.pdbx_description
1 polymer ?
#
loop_
_entity_poly.entity_id
_entity_poly.type
_entity_poly.pdbx_seq_one_letter_code
_entity_poly.pdbx_strand_id
1 'polypeptide(L)'
;MRDQGRFEGADYLSVCDDLDHEIESPAQAWNSICVGGYTDKARLPAGSTGYPVAPMGDLSPSSRTASWSRHWAIKPDVVMEGGNWIQDGPPHPMNHAALSLLTTDHRYPRRSLTTTADTSAATALAAKAVTELWEDYPALWPETIRAIFVSSARWTQQMKTHLPANPSKGDFAKLFRRYGYGVPDQARARRSAVNALSLIVQDTIIPYRPSATAGADPVHNQMKFFELPWPRNALRALAAAEVTLRVTLSTFIEPNPSEAARGSKFRYASHNLRFKLNRANENQAQFKARINKLADDPDAEAVGDNDGWVYGRNRRDVGSLHIDELRCAASDLAQRNMLAVHPVAGWWKSKSTQNVDQRTARFALVVELDTGDVETDLYTEIEAAIAAMNAAQVQVVV
;
A
#
# COMPACT_ATOMS: atom_id res chain seq x y z
N MET A 1 -2.49 2.66 -28.89
CA MET A 1 -3.35 3.84 -29.12
C MET A 1 -4.66 3.53 -28.44
N ARG A 2 -5.14 4.32 -27.45
CA ARG A 2 -6.40 4.03 -26.76
C ARG A 2 -7.55 4.14 -27.76
N ASP A 3 -8.41 3.13 -27.83
CA ASP A 3 -9.60 3.17 -28.69
C ASP A 3 -10.68 4.00 -27.99
N GLN A 4 -10.66 5.30 -28.26
CA GLN A 4 -11.66 6.25 -27.73
C GLN A 4 -13.08 5.94 -28.24
N GLY A 5 -13.20 5.11 -29.29
CA GLY A 5 -14.46 4.58 -29.83
C GLY A 5 -15.35 3.90 -28.80
N ARG A 6 -14.76 3.38 -27.72
CA ARG A 6 -15.48 2.61 -26.69
C ARG A 6 -16.30 3.44 -25.71
N PHE A 7 -16.20 4.76 -25.78
CA PHE A 7 -17.00 5.68 -24.96
C PHE A 7 -18.41 5.94 -25.52
N GLU A 8 -18.82 5.29 -26.62
CA GLU A 8 -20.18 5.41 -27.17
C GLU A 8 -21.24 4.84 -26.20
N GLY A 9 -21.81 5.71 -25.37
CA GLY A 9 -22.92 5.38 -24.46
C GLY A 9 -22.52 4.57 -23.23
N ALA A 10 -21.25 4.21 -23.07
CA ALA A 10 -20.71 3.53 -21.91
C ALA A 10 -20.28 4.52 -20.81
N ASP A 11 -20.46 4.13 -19.55
CA ASP A 11 -19.90 4.85 -18.41
C ASP A 11 -18.35 4.79 -18.46
N TYR A 12 -17.68 5.90 -18.17
CA TYR A 12 -16.22 5.97 -18.30
C TYR A 12 -15.50 4.93 -17.44
N LEU A 13 -16.08 4.56 -16.29
CA LEU A 13 -15.52 3.55 -15.41
C LEU A 13 -15.61 2.14 -16.00
N SER A 14 -16.66 1.82 -16.78
CA SER A 14 -16.72 0.51 -17.45
C SER A 14 -15.66 0.40 -18.53
N VAL A 15 -15.35 1.51 -19.22
CA VAL A 15 -14.24 1.57 -20.19
C VAL A 15 -12.88 1.45 -19.51
N CYS A 16 -12.70 2.02 -18.32
CA CYS A 16 -11.47 1.87 -17.54
C CYS A 16 -11.31 0.45 -16.98
N ASP A 17 -12.42 -0.22 -16.65
CA ASP A 17 -12.48 -1.59 -16.13
C ASP A 17 -12.53 -2.67 -17.24
N ASP A 18 -12.47 -2.28 -18.51
CA ASP A 18 -12.44 -3.22 -19.62
C ASP A 18 -11.12 -4.00 -19.66
N LEU A 19 -11.17 -5.28 -20.04
CA LEU A 19 -9.99 -6.15 -20.11
C LEU A 19 -8.96 -5.67 -21.13
N ASP A 20 -9.40 -5.03 -22.22
CA ASP A 20 -8.50 -4.47 -23.23
C ASP A 20 -7.89 -3.13 -22.78
N HIS A 21 -8.35 -2.58 -21.66
CA HIS A 21 -7.83 -1.40 -20.99
C HIS A 21 -7.14 -1.72 -19.66
N GLU A 22 -6.60 -2.92 -19.54
CA GLU A 22 -5.79 -3.32 -18.39
C GLU A 22 -4.46 -2.53 -18.30
N ILE A 23 -3.95 -2.41 -17.07
CA ILE A 23 -2.60 -1.93 -16.76
C ILE A 23 -1.53 -2.67 -17.59
N GLU A 24 -0.70 -1.90 -18.28
CA GLU A 24 0.36 -2.40 -19.16
C GLU A 24 1.69 -2.70 -18.43
N SER A 25 2.50 -3.54 -19.05
CA SER A 25 3.91 -3.71 -18.64
C SER A 25 4.67 -2.38 -18.77
N PRO A 26 5.56 -2.03 -17.81
CA PRO A 26 6.04 -2.83 -16.67
C PRO A 26 5.29 -2.56 -15.35
N ALA A 27 4.15 -1.86 -15.36
CA ALA A 27 3.48 -1.39 -14.15
C ALA A 27 2.94 -2.51 -13.24
N GLN A 28 2.88 -3.74 -13.77
CA GLN A 28 2.54 -4.97 -13.06
C GLN A 28 3.61 -5.46 -12.08
N ALA A 29 4.83 -4.92 -12.15
CA ALA A 29 5.95 -5.34 -11.32
C ALA A 29 5.69 -5.10 -9.82
N TRP A 30 6.06 -6.08 -8.99
CA TRP A 30 5.73 -6.04 -7.56
C TRP A 30 6.56 -5.01 -6.78
N ASN A 31 7.76 -4.67 -7.25
CA ASN A 31 8.66 -3.75 -6.53
C ASN A 31 8.38 -2.28 -6.86
N SER A 32 7.90 -1.96 -8.06
CA SER A 32 7.63 -0.59 -8.50
C SER A 32 6.36 -0.01 -7.88
N ILE A 33 6.32 1.32 -7.73
CA ILE A 33 5.09 2.07 -7.48
C ILE A 33 4.43 2.34 -8.84
N CYS A 34 3.29 1.71 -9.08
CA CYS A 34 2.39 1.96 -10.20
C CYS A 34 1.40 3.04 -9.82
N VAL A 35 1.24 4.01 -10.72
CA VAL A 35 0.45 5.20 -10.49
C VAL A 35 -0.67 5.27 -11.53
N GLY A 36 -1.91 5.19 -11.05
CA GLY A 36 -3.09 5.48 -11.86
C GLY A 36 -3.42 6.97 -11.88
N GLY A 37 -4.36 7.37 -12.73
CA GLY A 37 -4.87 8.73 -12.79
C GLY A 37 -6.19 8.86 -12.03
N TYR A 38 -6.29 9.82 -11.12
CA TYR A 38 -7.57 10.38 -10.66
C TYR A 38 -7.67 11.84 -11.14
N THR A 39 -8.81 12.50 -10.93
CA THR A 39 -8.95 13.91 -11.31
C THR A 39 -9.77 14.72 -10.34
N ASP A 40 -9.23 15.87 -9.91
CA ASP A 40 -9.99 16.97 -9.31
C ASP A 40 -10.37 18.04 -10.36
N LYS A 41 -9.88 17.91 -11.59
CA LYS A 41 -10.18 18.84 -12.69
C LYS A 41 -11.55 18.53 -13.29
N ALA A 42 -12.58 19.14 -12.73
CA ALA A 42 -13.96 19.04 -13.19
C ALA A 42 -14.60 20.41 -13.51
N ARG A 43 -13.79 21.44 -13.80
CA ARG A 43 -14.26 22.79 -14.08
C ARG A 43 -13.72 23.28 -15.41
N LEU A 44 -14.63 23.77 -16.26
CA LEU A 44 -14.31 24.41 -17.53
C LEU A 44 -14.42 25.94 -17.40
N PRO A 45 -13.65 26.72 -18.19
CA PRO A 45 -13.81 28.16 -18.28
C PRO A 45 -15.25 28.55 -18.68
N ALA A 46 -15.72 29.70 -18.20
CA ALA A 46 -17.02 30.23 -18.61
C ALA A 46 -17.09 30.39 -20.14
N GLY A 47 -18.22 29.97 -20.73
CA GLY A 47 -18.42 29.97 -22.19
C GLY A 47 -17.82 28.76 -22.92
N SER A 48 -17.18 27.82 -22.22
CA SER A 48 -16.80 26.54 -22.81
C SER A 48 -18.04 25.69 -23.06
N THR A 49 -18.05 24.99 -24.19
CA THR A 49 -19.04 23.95 -24.52
C THR A 49 -18.62 22.61 -23.93
N GLY A 50 -19.56 21.68 -23.79
CA GLY A 50 -19.30 20.35 -23.24
C GLY A 50 -19.24 20.24 -21.71
N TYR A 51 -18.94 19.04 -21.23
CA TYR A 51 -18.84 18.72 -19.80
C TYR A 51 -17.65 17.78 -19.52
N PRO A 52 -17.01 17.89 -18.33
CA PRO A 52 -15.99 16.93 -17.91
C PRO A 52 -16.58 15.52 -17.79
N VAL A 53 -15.83 14.52 -18.21
CA VAL A 53 -16.30 13.11 -18.22
C VAL A 53 -16.37 12.53 -16.82
N ALA A 54 -15.30 12.67 -16.03
CA ALA A 54 -15.27 12.17 -14.65
C ALA A 54 -15.66 13.27 -13.65
N PRO A 55 -16.38 12.94 -12.56
CA PRO A 55 -16.59 13.86 -11.46
C PRO A 55 -15.29 14.13 -10.69
N MET A 56 -15.25 15.27 -9.99
CA MET A 56 -14.14 15.64 -9.11
C MET A 56 -13.89 14.58 -8.05
N GLY A 57 -12.63 14.18 -7.88
CA GLY A 57 -12.18 13.20 -6.91
C GLY A 57 -12.34 11.74 -7.37
N ASP A 58 -12.77 11.46 -8.61
CA ASP A 58 -12.90 10.09 -9.13
C ASP A 58 -11.76 9.73 -10.10
N LEU A 59 -11.84 8.52 -10.68
CA LEU A 59 -10.86 8.00 -11.63
C LEU A 59 -10.77 8.93 -12.86
N SER A 60 -9.57 9.20 -13.34
CA SER A 60 -9.40 9.86 -14.63
C SER A 60 -9.92 8.93 -15.74
N PRO A 61 -10.66 9.43 -16.75
CA PRO A 61 -11.15 8.61 -17.87
C PRO A 61 -10.03 7.93 -18.68
N SER A 62 -8.79 8.40 -18.50
CA SER A 62 -7.59 7.86 -19.12
C SER A 62 -6.94 6.71 -18.34
N SER A 63 -7.35 6.51 -17.09
CA SER A 63 -6.70 5.56 -16.19
C SER A 63 -7.05 4.13 -16.56
N ARG A 64 -6.10 3.23 -16.31
CA ARG A 64 -6.25 1.79 -16.55
C ARG A 64 -6.32 1.06 -15.22
N THR A 65 -7.11 0.00 -15.15
CA THR A 65 -7.32 -0.75 -13.90
C THR A 65 -6.78 -2.16 -14.01
N ALA A 66 -6.41 -2.78 -12.88
CA ALA A 66 -5.95 -4.17 -12.88
C ALA A 66 -7.13 -5.12 -13.08
N SER A 67 -7.08 -6.02 -14.05
CA SER A 67 -8.14 -7.03 -14.27
C SER A 67 -7.75 -8.44 -13.80
N TRP A 68 -6.51 -8.61 -13.35
CA TRP A 68 -5.96 -9.90 -12.97
C TRP A 68 -6.53 -10.49 -11.67
N SER A 69 -6.21 -11.77 -11.46
CA SER A 69 -6.61 -12.57 -10.30
C SER A 69 -6.39 -11.84 -8.98
N ARG A 70 -7.37 -11.98 -8.06
CA ARG A 70 -7.33 -11.44 -6.69
C ARG A 70 -6.08 -11.79 -5.87
N HIS A 71 -5.29 -12.75 -6.33
CA HIS A 71 -4.10 -13.23 -5.65
C HIS A 71 -2.80 -12.55 -6.10
N TRP A 72 -2.85 -11.74 -7.16
CA TRP A 72 -1.72 -10.95 -7.62
C TRP A 72 -1.64 -9.63 -6.84
N ALA A 73 -0.52 -8.91 -6.97
CA ALA A 73 -0.32 -7.63 -6.32
C ALA A 73 -1.44 -6.63 -6.67
N ILE A 74 -1.80 -5.78 -5.70
CA ILE A 74 -2.71 -4.65 -5.93
C ILE A 74 -1.98 -3.65 -6.84
N LYS A 75 -2.60 -3.32 -7.98
CA LYS A 75 -2.18 -2.21 -8.85
C LYS A 75 -3.42 -1.45 -9.38
N PRO A 76 -3.32 -0.12 -9.60
CA PRO A 76 -2.15 0.70 -9.25
C PRO A 76 -1.91 0.70 -7.73
N ASP A 77 -0.73 1.08 -7.26
CA ASP A 77 -0.50 1.17 -5.81
C ASP A 77 -1.19 2.43 -5.26
N VAL A 78 -1.18 3.50 -6.04
CA VAL A 78 -1.75 4.82 -5.72
C VAL A 78 -2.30 5.48 -6.97
N VAL A 79 -3.05 6.57 -6.80
CA VAL A 79 -3.48 7.46 -7.89
C VAL A 79 -3.05 8.90 -7.63
N MET A 80 -2.69 9.61 -8.71
CA MET A 80 -2.36 11.03 -8.69
C MET A 80 -3.16 11.78 -9.76
N GLU A 81 -3.22 13.10 -9.69
CA GLU A 81 -3.94 13.93 -10.66
C GLU A 81 -3.42 13.64 -12.08
N GLY A 82 -4.31 13.15 -12.95
CA GLY A 82 -4.03 12.83 -14.34
C GLY A 82 -4.79 13.74 -15.31
N GLY A 83 -5.64 14.63 -14.81
CA GLY A 83 -6.55 15.42 -15.62
C GLY A 83 -7.79 14.64 -16.04
N ASN A 84 -8.63 15.34 -16.79
CA ASN A 84 -9.94 14.86 -17.21
C ASN A 84 -10.14 15.09 -18.70
N TRP A 85 -11.10 14.36 -19.26
CA TRP A 85 -11.53 14.56 -20.63
C TRP A 85 -12.79 15.41 -20.68
N ILE A 86 -13.05 15.99 -21.84
CA ILE A 86 -14.27 16.74 -22.14
C ILE A 86 -15.13 15.94 -23.12
N GLN A 87 -16.44 15.91 -22.87
CA GLN A 87 -17.45 15.46 -23.81
C GLN A 87 -18.19 16.69 -24.36
N ASP A 88 -18.08 16.95 -25.66
CA ASP A 88 -18.69 18.12 -26.31
C ASP A 88 -19.27 17.77 -27.69
N GLY A 89 -20.26 16.87 -27.70
CA GLY A 89 -20.76 16.25 -28.93
C GLY A 89 -19.75 15.30 -29.58
N PRO A 90 -20.02 14.77 -30.78
CA PRO A 90 -19.06 13.96 -31.54
C PRO A 90 -17.81 14.78 -31.93
N PRO A 91 -16.59 14.21 -31.89
CA PRO A 91 -16.25 12.79 -31.66
C PRO A 91 -16.11 12.42 -30.16
N HIS A 92 -15.58 11.22 -29.87
CA HIS A 92 -15.40 10.70 -28.51
C HIS A 92 -14.69 11.66 -27.53
N PRO A 93 -14.89 11.49 -26.22
CA PRO A 93 -14.32 12.41 -25.24
C PRO A 93 -12.79 12.45 -25.33
N MET A 94 -12.24 13.65 -25.19
CA MET A 94 -10.82 13.92 -25.46
C MET A 94 -10.19 14.83 -24.42
N ASN A 95 -8.85 14.90 -24.43
CA ASN A 95 -8.10 15.80 -23.58
C ASN A 95 -8.43 17.27 -23.87
N HIS A 96 -8.57 18.06 -22.80
CA HIS A 96 -8.78 19.50 -22.88
C HIS A 96 -7.76 20.24 -22.00
N ALA A 97 -7.21 21.36 -22.49
CA ALA A 97 -6.14 22.07 -21.79
C ALA A 97 -6.55 22.55 -20.38
N ALA A 98 -7.80 23.01 -20.21
CA ALA A 98 -8.32 23.42 -18.90
C ALA A 98 -8.47 22.27 -17.90
N LEU A 99 -8.56 21.03 -18.42
CA LEU A 99 -8.68 19.81 -17.65
C LEU A 99 -7.37 19.02 -17.61
N SER A 100 -6.25 19.61 -18.04
CA SER A 100 -4.91 19.03 -18.02
C SER A 100 -4.02 19.72 -16.98
N LEU A 101 -2.88 19.12 -16.67
CA LEU A 101 -1.85 19.70 -15.80
C LEU A 101 -0.90 20.59 -16.60
N LEU A 102 -0.39 21.65 -15.97
CA LEU A 102 0.57 22.57 -16.57
C LEU A 102 2.00 22.06 -16.33
N THR A 103 2.85 22.12 -17.36
CA THR A 103 4.26 21.73 -17.28
C THR A 103 5.13 22.63 -18.17
N THR A 104 6.45 22.50 -18.05
CA THR A 104 7.42 23.22 -18.88
C THR A 104 7.50 22.64 -20.29
N ASP A 105 7.71 23.50 -21.28
CA ASP A 105 7.85 23.07 -22.67
C ASP A 105 9.32 22.88 -23.08
N HIS A 106 9.59 21.87 -23.90
CA HIS A 106 10.93 21.58 -24.42
C HIS A 106 11.45 22.63 -25.43
N ARG A 107 10.59 23.53 -25.95
CA ARG A 107 10.95 24.55 -26.94
C ARG A 107 11.25 25.92 -26.32
N TYR A 108 11.61 25.97 -25.04
CA TYR A 108 12.04 27.20 -24.40
C TYR A 108 13.22 27.86 -25.18
N PRO A 109 13.21 29.19 -25.41
CA PRO A 109 12.26 30.20 -24.93
C PRO A 109 11.04 30.46 -25.85
N ARG A 110 10.87 29.73 -26.97
CA ARG A 110 9.76 29.96 -27.92
C ARG A 110 8.38 29.68 -27.33
N ARG A 111 8.30 28.67 -26.47
CA ARG A 111 7.15 28.35 -25.63
C ARG A 111 7.69 27.96 -24.27
N SER A 112 7.18 28.58 -23.21
CA SER A 112 7.65 28.29 -21.84
C SER A 112 6.86 27.15 -21.20
N LEU A 113 5.56 27.07 -21.48
CA LEU A 113 4.64 26.16 -20.82
C LEU A 113 3.78 25.39 -21.83
N THR A 114 3.41 24.17 -21.46
CA THR A 114 2.48 23.30 -22.18
C THR A 114 1.66 22.50 -21.18
N THR A 115 0.70 21.72 -21.66
CA THR A 115 -0.04 20.78 -20.81
C THR A 115 0.53 19.37 -20.87
N THR A 116 0.34 18.62 -19.79
CA THR A 116 0.51 17.17 -19.68
C THR A 116 -0.75 16.57 -19.05
N ALA A 117 -1.08 15.34 -19.40
CA ALA A 117 -2.30 14.67 -18.94
C ALA A 117 -2.09 13.17 -18.80
N ASP A 118 -3.18 12.50 -18.45
CA ASP A 118 -3.33 11.08 -18.21
C ASP A 118 -2.38 10.52 -17.12
N THR A 119 -2.22 9.20 -17.09
CA THR A 119 -1.33 8.48 -16.17
C THR A 119 0.14 8.92 -16.27
N SER A 120 0.56 9.54 -17.38
CA SER A 120 1.91 10.11 -17.53
C SER A 120 2.10 11.33 -16.62
N ALA A 121 1.11 12.22 -16.56
CA ALA A 121 1.14 13.36 -15.64
C ALA A 121 1.04 12.90 -14.18
N ALA A 122 0.17 11.93 -13.90
CA ALA A 122 0.05 11.32 -12.58
C ALA A 122 1.37 10.71 -12.10
N THR A 123 2.07 9.96 -12.97
CA THR A 123 3.37 9.35 -12.66
C THR A 123 4.44 10.41 -12.44
N ALA A 124 4.47 11.50 -13.23
CA ALA A 124 5.41 12.61 -13.02
C ALA A 124 5.20 13.29 -11.65
N LEU A 125 3.95 13.50 -11.23
CA LEU A 125 3.63 14.03 -9.91
C LEU A 125 4.05 13.10 -8.78
N ALA A 126 3.78 11.80 -8.91
CA ALA A 126 4.25 10.80 -7.94
C ALA A 126 5.78 10.77 -7.84
N ALA A 127 6.48 10.80 -8.98
CA ALA A 127 7.94 10.80 -9.01
C ALA A 127 8.52 12.03 -8.29
N LYS A 128 7.93 13.22 -8.51
CA LYS A 128 8.28 14.43 -7.77
C LYS A 128 8.06 14.25 -6.26
N ALA A 129 6.87 13.82 -5.84
CA ALA A 129 6.53 13.68 -4.43
C ALA A 129 7.42 12.65 -3.69
N VAL A 130 7.69 11.51 -4.33
CA VAL A 130 8.61 10.49 -3.81
C VAL A 130 10.04 11.03 -3.72
N THR A 131 10.50 11.79 -4.73
CA THR A 131 11.84 12.40 -4.71
C THR A 131 11.97 13.41 -3.57
N GLU A 132 10.98 14.29 -3.41
CA GLU A 132 10.95 15.26 -2.31
C GLU A 132 10.89 14.57 -0.94
N LEU A 133 10.17 13.46 -0.81
CA LEU A 133 10.16 12.66 0.42
C LEU A 133 11.53 12.03 0.70
N TRP A 134 12.18 11.47 -0.33
CA TRP A 134 13.47 10.82 -0.18
C TRP A 134 14.61 11.81 0.06
N GLU A 135 14.49 13.03 -0.48
CA GLU A 135 15.41 14.14 -0.22
C GLU A 135 15.38 14.54 1.27
N ASP A 136 14.21 14.56 1.90
CA ASP A 136 14.13 14.86 3.34
C ASP A 136 14.74 13.75 4.20
N TYR A 137 14.63 12.49 3.75
CA TYR A 137 15.05 11.31 4.51
C TYR A 137 16.02 10.42 3.71
N PRO A 138 17.22 10.93 3.36
CA PRO A 138 18.13 10.27 2.42
C PRO A 138 18.72 8.95 2.96
N ALA A 139 18.68 8.73 4.27
CA ALA A 139 19.14 7.50 4.91
C ALA A 139 18.12 6.35 4.85
N LEU A 140 16.86 6.62 4.47
CA LEU A 140 15.83 5.57 4.36
C LEU A 140 16.03 4.73 3.09
N TRP A 141 15.75 3.44 3.23
CA TRP A 141 15.78 2.48 2.13
C TRP A 141 14.62 2.73 1.15
N PRO A 142 14.77 2.32 -0.12
CA PRO A 142 13.70 2.41 -1.11
C PRO A 142 12.40 1.71 -0.66
N GLU A 143 12.49 0.56 0.02
CA GLU A 143 11.34 -0.17 0.56
C GLU A 143 10.58 0.68 1.59
N THR A 144 11.31 1.48 2.37
CA THR A 144 10.76 2.37 3.41
C THR A 144 10.11 3.60 2.81
N ILE A 145 10.76 4.23 1.82
CA ILE A 145 10.17 5.35 1.08
C ILE A 145 8.88 4.91 0.38
N ARG A 146 8.88 3.73 -0.25
CA ARG A 146 7.67 3.13 -0.83
C ARG A 146 6.59 2.90 0.24
N ALA A 147 6.96 2.35 1.40
CA ALA A 147 6.03 2.11 2.49
C ALA A 147 5.37 3.41 2.97
N ILE A 148 6.15 4.44 3.30
CA ILE A 148 5.66 5.73 3.79
C ILE A 148 4.76 6.40 2.75
N PHE A 149 5.22 6.47 1.50
CA PHE A 149 4.48 7.14 0.43
C PHE A 149 3.11 6.48 0.18
N VAL A 150 3.07 5.16 0.03
CA VAL A 150 1.80 4.44 -0.24
C VAL A 150 0.93 4.34 1.02
N SER A 151 1.53 4.22 2.21
CA SER A 151 0.81 4.24 3.49
C SER A 151 0.05 5.55 3.70
N SER A 152 0.60 6.67 3.23
CA SER A 152 -0.03 7.99 3.32
C SER A 152 -1.33 8.12 2.52
N ALA A 153 -1.56 7.22 1.55
CA ALA A 153 -2.67 7.33 0.62
C ALA A 153 -4.03 7.07 1.26
N ARG A 154 -5.04 7.84 0.85
CA ARG A 154 -6.45 7.66 1.26
C ARG A 154 -7.37 7.79 0.04
N TRP A 155 -8.46 7.03 0.02
CA TRP A 155 -9.51 7.23 -0.98
C TRP A 155 -10.26 8.54 -0.71
N THR A 156 -10.54 9.28 -1.78
CA THR A 156 -11.37 10.48 -1.72
C THR A 156 -12.81 10.14 -1.31
N GLN A 157 -13.59 11.16 -0.96
CA GLN A 157 -15.01 10.94 -0.66
C GLN A 157 -15.77 10.40 -1.87
N GLN A 158 -15.46 10.91 -3.07
CA GLN A 158 -16.03 10.44 -4.34
C GLN A 158 -15.66 8.98 -4.62
N MET A 159 -14.41 8.56 -4.39
CA MET A 159 -14.03 7.15 -4.55
C MET A 159 -14.84 6.25 -3.61
N LYS A 160 -15.09 6.68 -2.37
CA LYS A 160 -15.85 5.90 -1.38
C LYS A 160 -17.33 5.76 -1.73
N THR A 161 -17.92 6.61 -2.57
CA THR A 161 -19.33 6.44 -3.01
C THR A 161 -19.53 5.20 -3.86
N HIS A 162 -18.45 4.57 -4.35
CA HIS A 162 -18.49 3.29 -5.06
C HIS A 162 -18.69 2.08 -4.14
N LEU A 163 -18.66 2.27 -2.82
CA LEU A 163 -18.95 1.26 -1.81
C LEU A 163 -20.42 1.32 -1.37
N PRO A 164 -21.00 0.20 -0.92
CA PRO A 164 -22.28 0.24 -0.21
C PRO A 164 -22.13 0.95 1.15
N ALA A 165 -23.24 1.36 1.76
CA ALA A 165 -23.24 2.08 3.03
C ALA A 165 -22.49 1.35 4.17
N ASN A 166 -22.59 0.01 4.20
CA ASN A 166 -21.87 -0.85 5.14
C ASN A 166 -21.01 -1.84 4.34
N PRO A 167 -19.78 -1.47 3.95
CA PRO A 167 -18.93 -2.31 3.12
C PRO A 167 -18.41 -3.52 3.88
N SER A 168 -18.51 -4.68 3.24
CA SER A 168 -17.76 -5.87 3.59
C SER A 168 -16.32 -5.78 3.06
N LYS A 169 -15.42 -6.63 3.56
CA LYS A 169 -14.03 -6.74 3.07
C LYS A 169 -13.95 -6.98 1.55
N GLY A 170 -14.95 -7.68 0.99
CA GLY A 170 -15.04 -7.97 -0.44
C GLY A 170 -15.30 -6.74 -1.30
N ASP A 171 -16.05 -5.76 -0.79
CA ASP A 171 -16.46 -4.57 -1.55
C ASP A 171 -15.28 -3.66 -1.91
N PHE A 172 -14.26 -3.63 -1.06
CA PHE A 172 -13.02 -2.86 -1.30
C PHE A 172 -12.23 -3.35 -2.52
N ALA A 173 -12.52 -4.54 -3.05
CA ALA A 173 -11.91 -5.07 -4.27
C ALA A 173 -11.93 -4.08 -5.44
N LYS A 174 -13.07 -3.42 -5.63
CA LYS A 174 -13.28 -2.43 -6.70
C LYS A 174 -12.41 -1.20 -6.49
N LEU A 175 -12.28 -0.74 -5.24
CA LEU A 175 -11.43 0.41 -4.94
C LEU A 175 -9.95 0.10 -5.16
N PHE A 176 -9.47 -1.06 -4.70
CA PHE A 176 -8.08 -1.46 -4.95
C PHE A 176 -7.77 -1.58 -6.43
N ARG A 177 -8.70 -2.14 -7.22
CA ARG A 177 -8.57 -2.27 -8.67
C ARG A 177 -8.41 -0.92 -9.38
N ARG A 178 -9.20 0.08 -8.98
CA ARG A 178 -9.26 1.39 -9.64
C ARG A 178 -8.24 2.38 -9.10
N TYR A 179 -8.05 2.41 -7.79
CA TYR A 179 -7.37 3.48 -7.08
C TYR A 179 -6.16 3.02 -6.27
N GLY A 180 -5.90 1.71 -6.18
CA GLY A 180 -4.94 1.18 -5.22
C GLY A 180 -5.33 1.57 -3.80
N TYR A 181 -4.38 2.14 -3.08
CA TYR A 181 -4.60 2.69 -1.74
C TYR A 181 -5.12 4.15 -1.72
N GLY A 182 -5.35 4.75 -2.90
CA GLY A 182 -5.92 6.09 -3.05
C GLY A 182 -4.88 7.16 -3.38
N VAL A 183 -5.15 8.39 -2.95
CA VAL A 183 -4.31 9.57 -3.22
C VAL A 183 -3.33 9.78 -2.06
N PRO A 184 -2.00 9.74 -2.29
CA PRO A 184 -0.97 10.05 -1.30
C PRO A 184 -1.09 11.47 -0.74
N ASP A 185 -0.76 11.64 0.54
CA ASP A 185 -0.71 12.93 1.21
C ASP A 185 0.73 13.20 1.66
N GLN A 186 1.38 14.17 1.01
CA GLN A 186 2.79 14.48 1.26
C GLN A 186 3.03 14.98 2.69
N ALA A 187 2.09 15.74 3.26
CA ALA A 187 2.21 16.23 4.62
C ALA A 187 2.08 15.07 5.62
N ARG A 188 1.14 14.15 5.37
CA ARG A 188 1.01 12.91 6.15
C ARG A 188 2.26 12.04 6.03
N ALA A 189 2.79 11.83 4.83
CA ALA A 189 4.01 11.06 4.61
C ALA A 189 5.20 11.62 5.42
N ARG A 190 5.39 12.94 5.41
CA ARG A 190 6.42 13.62 6.22
C ARG A 190 6.15 13.52 7.71
N ARG A 191 4.89 13.64 8.14
CA ARG A 191 4.52 13.41 9.55
C ARG A 191 4.83 11.96 9.96
N SER A 192 4.44 10.96 9.18
CA SER A 192 4.74 9.55 9.50
C SER A 192 6.24 9.27 9.60
N ALA A 193 7.08 10.07 8.92
CA ALA A 193 8.53 9.93 8.97
C ALA A 193 9.19 10.58 10.21
N VAL A 194 8.50 11.50 10.90
CA VAL A 194 9.06 12.29 12.02
C VAL A 194 8.30 12.08 13.33
N ASN A 195 7.02 11.70 13.24
CA ASN A 195 6.09 11.74 14.37
C ASN A 195 6.20 10.47 15.22
N ALA A 196 6.24 10.65 16.54
CA ALA A 196 6.25 9.57 17.52
C ALA A 196 5.04 8.61 17.38
N LEU A 197 3.91 9.07 16.85
CA LEU A 197 2.73 8.24 16.55
C LEU A 197 2.94 7.28 15.36
N SER A 198 4.12 7.31 14.72
CA SER A 198 4.50 6.41 13.64
C SER A 198 5.80 5.67 13.95
N LEU A 199 5.75 4.34 13.96
CA LEU A 199 6.93 3.49 14.10
C LEU A 199 7.44 3.07 12.72
N ILE A 200 8.70 3.41 12.43
CA ILE A 200 9.40 2.96 11.22
C ILE A 200 10.49 1.98 11.62
N VAL A 201 10.46 0.78 11.04
CA VAL A 201 11.50 -0.24 11.21
C VAL A 201 12.08 -0.60 9.85
N GLN A 202 13.41 -0.62 9.78
CA GLN A 202 14.17 -1.18 8.67
C GLN A 202 14.99 -2.34 9.20
N ASP A 203 14.74 -3.56 8.72
CA ASP A 203 15.44 -4.75 9.21
C ASP A 203 15.62 -5.76 8.08
N THR A 204 16.45 -6.76 8.34
CA THR A 204 16.73 -7.89 7.46
C THR A 204 16.24 -9.19 8.07
N ILE A 205 15.88 -10.13 7.21
CA ILE A 205 15.43 -11.47 7.61
C ILE A 205 16.01 -12.51 6.67
N ILE A 206 16.46 -13.65 7.23
CA ILE A 206 16.79 -14.85 6.47
C ILE A 206 15.56 -15.76 6.50
N PRO A 207 14.74 -15.80 5.42
CA PRO A 207 13.39 -16.37 5.49
C PRO A 207 13.38 -17.90 5.56
N TYR A 208 14.37 -18.56 4.98
CA TYR A 208 14.41 -20.03 4.87
C TYR A 208 15.77 -20.59 5.29
N ARG A 209 15.79 -21.88 5.60
CA ARG A 209 17.00 -22.66 5.93
C ARG A 209 16.89 -24.07 5.33
N PRO A 210 18.02 -24.78 5.13
CA PRO A 210 17.99 -26.17 4.72
C PRO A 210 17.11 -27.04 5.62
N SER A 211 16.39 -27.98 5.01
CA SER A 211 15.65 -28.99 5.77
C SER A 211 16.62 -29.97 6.45
N ALA A 212 16.21 -30.50 7.60
CA ALA A 212 16.93 -31.60 8.24
C ALA A 212 16.84 -32.91 7.43
N THR A 213 15.85 -33.03 6.55
CA THR A 213 15.68 -34.19 5.66
C THR A 213 16.41 -33.93 4.34
N ALA A 214 17.38 -34.79 4.02
CA ALA A 214 18.14 -34.70 2.77
C ALA A 214 17.20 -34.76 1.54
N GLY A 215 17.38 -33.81 0.61
CA GLY A 215 16.59 -33.74 -0.63
C GLY A 215 15.18 -33.14 -0.49
N ALA A 216 14.74 -32.78 0.71
CA ALA A 216 13.49 -32.06 0.93
C ALA A 216 13.63 -30.56 0.64
N ASP A 217 12.50 -29.88 0.39
CA ASP A 217 12.49 -28.43 0.23
C ASP A 217 12.91 -27.71 1.52
N PRO A 218 13.54 -26.51 1.43
CA PRO A 218 13.86 -25.68 2.58
C PRO A 218 12.65 -25.41 3.49
N VAL A 219 12.91 -25.21 4.77
CA VAL A 219 11.90 -24.86 5.78
C VAL A 219 11.98 -23.39 6.15
N HIS A 220 10.96 -22.87 6.82
CA HIS A 220 11.00 -21.51 7.37
C HIS A 220 12.11 -21.39 8.43
N ASN A 221 12.72 -20.21 8.51
CA ASN A 221 13.86 -19.95 9.40
C ASN A 221 13.56 -18.88 10.45
N GLN A 222 13.77 -17.61 10.12
CA GLN A 222 13.63 -16.52 11.07
C GLN A 222 12.19 -15.96 11.09
N MET A 223 11.80 -15.42 12.23
CA MET A 223 10.66 -14.53 12.41
C MET A 223 11.11 -13.33 13.24
N LYS A 224 10.57 -12.15 12.94
CA LYS A 224 10.87 -10.92 13.69
C LYS A 224 9.66 -10.52 14.51
N PHE A 225 9.87 -10.20 15.78
CA PHE A 225 8.83 -9.73 16.68
C PHE A 225 9.20 -8.33 17.16
N PHE A 226 8.25 -7.41 17.05
CA PHE A 226 8.39 -6.01 17.41
C PHE A 226 7.40 -5.70 18.53
N GLU A 227 7.92 -5.13 19.62
CA GLU A 227 7.09 -4.52 20.65
C GLU A 227 6.83 -3.06 20.25
N LEU A 228 5.55 -2.72 20.10
CA LEU A 228 5.09 -1.41 19.72
C LEU A 228 5.05 -0.53 20.98
N PRO A 229 5.69 0.65 20.99
CA PRO A 229 5.82 1.53 22.16
C PRO A 229 4.53 2.33 22.42
N TRP A 230 3.40 1.64 22.58
CA TRP A 230 2.12 2.30 22.80
C TRP A 230 2.07 3.01 24.15
N PRO A 231 1.47 4.22 24.22
CA PRO A 231 1.27 4.93 25.47
C PRO A 231 0.07 4.27 26.18
N ARG A 232 0.31 3.12 26.81
CA ARG A 232 -0.76 2.23 27.31
C ARG A 232 -1.70 2.96 28.27
N ASN A 233 -1.18 3.88 29.07
CA ASN A 233 -1.97 4.63 30.04
C ASN A 233 -2.89 5.64 29.34
N ALA A 234 -2.36 6.46 28.42
CA ALA A 234 -3.17 7.37 27.62
C ALA A 234 -4.21 6.62 26.77
N LEU A 235 -3.84 5.54 26.09
CA LEU A 235 -4.82 4.72 25.34
C LEU A 235 -5.92 4.11 26.24
N ARG A 236 -5.59 3.72 27.48
CA ARG A 236 -6.60 3.25 28.44
C ARG A 236 -7.52 4.38 28.91
N ALA A 237 -7.00 5.61 29.05
CA ALA A 237 -7.81 6.78 29.43
C ALA A 237 -8.85 7.12 28.36
N LEU A 238 -8.57 6.84 27.09
CA LEU A 238 -9.52 6.99 25.98
C LEU A 238 -10.62 5.93 25.96
N ALA A 239 -10.51 4.88 26.78
CA ALA A 239 -11.50 3.83 26.96
C ALA A 239 -12.05 3.27 25.63
N ALA A 240 -13.35 3.46 25.38
CA ALA A 240 -14.06 2.93 24.22
C ALA A 240 -13.96 3.81 22.96
N ALA A 241 -13.16 4.88 22.97
CA ALA A 241 -12.92 5.68 21.78
C ALA A 241 -12.35 4.81 20.65
N GLU A 242 -12.92 4.92 19.46
CA GLU A 242 -12.43 4.20 18.29
C GLU A 242 -11.12 4.84 17.82
N VAL A 243 -10.09 4.00 17.65
CA VAL A 243 -8.79 4.39 17.08
C VAL A 243 -8.49 3.52 15.87
N THR A 244 -7.71 4.06 14.95
CA THR A 244 -7.27 3.35 13.75
C THR A 244 -5.77 3.12 13.78
N LEU A 245 -5.36 1.85 13.69
CA LEU A 245 -3.97 1.46 13.49
C LEU A 245 -3.78 1.06 12.02
N ARG A 246 -2.90 1.74 11.29
CA ARG A 246 -2.54 1.37 9.93
C ARG A 246 -1.15 0.74 9.91
N VAL A 247 -1.06 -0.46 9.36
CA VAL A 247 0.21 -1.21 9.27
C VAL A 247 0.56 -1.42 7.81
N THR A 248 1.78 -1.01 7.45
CA THR A 248 2.36 -1.18 6.12
C THR A 248 3.64 -2.00 6.22
N LEU A 249 3.70 -3.14 5.53
CA LEU A 249 4.90 -3.96 5.34
C LEU A 249 5.32 -3.91 3.87
N SER A 250 6.56 -3.51 3.61
CA SER A 250 7.12 -3.36 2.27
C SER A 250 8.40 -4.18 2.17
N THR A 251 8.49 -5.04 1.16
CA THR A 251 9.71 -5.81 0.83
C THR A 251 9.95 -5.78 -0.68
N PHE A 252 11.21 -5.82 -1.12
CA PHE A 252 11.54 -6.05 -2.52
C PHE A 252 11.87 -7.51 -2.77
N ILE A 253 11.20 -8.10 -3.76
CA ILE A 253 11.35 -9.51 -4.13
C ILE A 253 12.26 -9.63 -5.35
N GLU A 254 12.93 -10.77 -5.50
CA GLU A 254 13.55 -11.16 -6.77
C GLU A 254 12.48 -11.88 -7.61
N PRO A 255 12.02 -11.30 -8.73
CA PRO A 255 10.97 -11.90 -9.53
C PRO A 255 11.51 -13.09 -10.33
N ASN A 256 10.68 -14.11 -10.53
CA ASN A 256 10.93 -15.22 -11.44
C ASN A 256 9.85 -15.21 -12.55
N PRO A 257 10.11 -14.50 -13.67
CA PRO A 257 9.14 -14.35 -14.76
C PRO A 257 8.75 -15.69 -15.42
N SER A 258 9.66 -16.66 -15.45
CA SER A 258 9.42 -17.99 -16.04
C SER A 258 8.30 -18.76 -15.33
N GLU A 259 8.08 -18.51 -14.05
CA GLU A 259 7.03 -19.14 -13.26
C GLU A 259 5.70 -18.34 -13.26
N ALA A 260 5.75 -17.02 -13.52
CA ALA A 260 4.54 -16.22 -13.78
C ALA A 260 3.80 -16.74 -15.03
N ALA A 261 4.53 -17.11 -16.08
CA ALA A 261 3.97 -17.72 -17.29
C ALA A 261 3.33 -19.10 -17.05
N ARG A 262 3.62 -19.76 -15.92
CA ARG A 262 3.10 -21.08 -15.53
C ARG A 262 1.97 -21.02 -14.50
N GLY A 263 1.50 -19.81 -14.13
CA GLY A 263 0.30 -19.61 -13.32
C GLY A 263 0.45 -19.76 -11.81
N SER A 264 1.67 -19.92 -11.27
CA SER A 264 1.88 -20.06 -9.82
C SER A 264 2.46 -18.79 -9.17
N LYS A 265 1.62 -18.04 -8.45
CA LYS A 265 2.03 -16.81 -7.72
C LYS A 265 3.14 -17.07 -6.68
N PHE A 266 3.12 -18.24 -6.03
CA PHE A 266 4.08 -18.61 -4.98
C PHE A 266 5.49 -18.81 -5.52
N ARG A 267 5.62 -18.83 -6.84
CA ARG A 267 6.89 -19.02 -7.53
C ARG A 267 7.35 -17.77 -8.28
N TYR A 268 6.54 -16.71 -8.29
CA TYR A 268 6.99 -15.43 -8.84
C TYR A 268 7.94 -14.71 -7.88
N ALA A 269 7.55 -14.56 -6.61
CA ALA A 269 8.40 -13.90 -5.62
C ALA A 269 9.43 -14.86 -5.00
N SER A 270 10.66 -14.38 -4.82
CA SER A 270 11.71 -15.16 -4.15
C SER A 270 11.36 -15.53 -2.73
N HIS A 271 10.78 -14.58 -2.00
CA HIS A 271 10.25 -14.76 -0.68
C HIS A 271 8.94 -13.97 -0.55
N ASN A 272 8.10 -14.38 0.40
CA ASN A 272 6.93 -13.61 0.81
C ASN A 272 7.06 -13.33 2.31
N LEU A 273 6.74 -12.11 2.74
CA LEU A 273 6.65 -11.76 4.16
C LEU A 273 5.21 -11.37 4.48
N ARG A 274 4.74 -11.71 5.67
CA ARG A 274 3.43 -11.31 6.18
C ARG A 274 3.58 -10.75 7.58
N PHE A 275 2.68 -9.84 7.95
CA PHE A 275 2.61 -9.34 9.31
C PHE A 275 1.38 -9.87 10.04
N LYS A 276 1.51 -10.00 11.36
CA LYS A 276 0.40 -10.31 12.27
C LYS A 276 0.54 -9.46 13.52
N LEU A 277 -0.58 -8.98 14.03
CA LEU A 277 -0.68 -8.33 15.33
C LEU A 277 -1.22 -9.33 16.36
N ASN A 278 -0.80 -9.23 17.61
CA ASN A 278 -1.40 -10.00 18.69
C ASN A 278 -2.87 -9.61 18.90
N ARG A 279 -3.66 -10.54 19.43
CA ARG A 279 -5.04 -10.27 19.85
C ARG A 279 -5.03 -9.61 21.23
N ALA A 280 -6.06 -8.83 21.56
CA ALA A 280 -6.14 -8.14 22.85
C ALA A 280 -6.15 -9.12 24.05
N ASN A 281 -6.65 -10.34 23.86
CA ASN A 281 -6.71 -11.40 24.85
C ASN A 281 -5.57 -12.45 24.70
N GLU A 282 -4.52 -12.12 23.97
CA GLU A 282 -3.41 -13.04 23.67
C GLU A 282 -2.10 -12.53 24.27
N ASN A 283 -1.49 -13.35 25.13
CA ASN A 283 -0.17 -13.05 25.68
C ASN A 283 0.96 -13.38 24.69
N GLN A 284 2.19 -12.95 24.99
CA GLN A 284 3.34 -13.13 24.12
C GLN A 284 3.61 -14.60 23.74
N ALA A 285 3.47 -15.54 24.67
CA ALA A 285 3.73 -16.96 24.41
C ALA A 285 2.65 -17.56 23.48
N GLN A 286 1.39 -17.22 23.73
CA GLN A 286 0.27 -17.62 22.87
C GLN A 286 0.42 -17.02 21.46
N PHE A 287 0.82 -15.76 21.36
CA PHE A 287 1.09 -15.10 20.08
C PHE A 287 2.19 -15.80 19.29
N LYS A 288 3.34 -16.06 19.91
CA LYS A 288 4.44 -16.80 19.27
C LYS A 288 4.00 -18.19 18.81
N ALA A 289 3.25 -18.92 19.64
CA ALA A 289 2.73 -20.24 19.29
C ALA A 289 1.78 -20.18 18.07
N ARG A 290 0.90 -19.17 18.01
CA ARG A 290 -0.01 -18.96 16.89
C ARG A 290 0.72 -18.65 15.59
N ILE A 291 1.75 -17.80 15.63
CA ILE A 291 2.54 -17.47 14.44
C ILE A 291 3.35 -18.68 13.96
N ASN A 292 3.93 -19.46 14.88
CA ASN A 292 4.61 -20.71 14.52
C ASN A 292 3.67 -21.68 13.80
N LYS A 293 2.45 -21.88 14.34
CA LYS A 293 1.44 -22.73 13.70
C LYS A 293 1.07 -22.24 12.28
N LEU A 294 0.92 -20.93 12.10
CA LEU A 294 0.63 -20.32 10.80
C LEU A 294 1.77 -20.47 9.78
N ALA A 295 3.01 -20.54 10.26
CA ALA A 295 4.16 -20.77 9.39
C ALA A 295 4.19 -22.21 8.88
N ASP A 296 3.72 -23.18 9.68
CA ASP A 296 3.64 -24.58 9.25
C ASP A 296 2.40 -24.84 8.38
N ASP A 297 1.27 -24.26 8.75
CA ASP A 297 0.00 -24.37 8.03
C ASP A 297 -0.60 -22.96 7.78
N PRO A 298 -0.39 -22.40 6.57
CA PRO A 298 -0.94 -21.10 6.20
C PRO A 298 -2.46 -21.01 6.23
N ASP A 299 -3.17 -22.15 6.18
CA ASP A 299 -4.63 -22.21 6.20
C ASP A 299 -5.20 -22.51 7.60
N ALA A 300 -4.33 -22.62 8.61
CA ALA A 300 -4.70 -22.88 10.01
C ALA A 300 -5.59 -21.80 10.66
N GLU A 301 -5.63 -20.58 10.10
CA GLU A 301 -6.58 -19.55 10.51
C GLU A 301 -7.70 -19.40 9.47
N ALA A 302 -8.94 -19.66 9.91
CA ALA A 302 -10.13 -19.28 9.16
C ALA A 302 -10.13 -17.76 8.92
N VAL A 303 -10.55 -17.34 7.73
CA VAL A 303 -10.80 -15.93 7.42
C VAL A 303 -12.02 -15.50 8.22
N GLY A 304 -11.80 -14.89 9.38
CA GLY A 304 -12.87 -14.28 10.16
C GLY A 304 -13.22 -12.91 9.60
N ASP A 305 -14.51 -12.66 9.35
CA ASP A 305 -14.96 -11.33 8.90
C ASP A 305 -14.81 -10.27 10.00
N ASN A 306 -14.83 -10.66 11.28
CA ASN A 306 -14.87 -9.75 12.42
C ASN A 306 -13.57 -9.74 13.27
N ASP A 307 -12.41 -9.60 12.61
CA ASP A 307 -11.09 -9.51 13.28
C ASP A 307 -10.62 -8.06 13.52
N GLY A 308 -11.47 -7.08 13.22
CA GLY A 308 -11.20 -5.64 13.32
C GLY A 308 -10.41 -5.06 12.13
N TRP A 309 -9.87 -5.90 11.24
CA TRP A 309 -9.16 -5.43 10.05
C TRP A 309 -10.16 -5.00 8.96
N VAL A 310 -9.95 -3.84 8.35
CA VAL A 310 -10.84 -3.25 7.36
C VAL A 310 -10.74 -3.97 6.02
N TYR A 311 -9.54 -4.34 5.57
CA TYR A 311 -9.35 -4.99 4.26
C TYR A 311 -9.19 -6.51 4.38
N GLY A 312 -8.48 -6.96 5.41
CA GLY A 312 -8.28 -8.36 5.72
C GLY A 312 -7.33 -9.10 4.77
N ARG A 313 -7.07 -10.38 5.12
CA ARG A 313 -6.05 -11.24 4.51
C ARG A 313 -6.12 -11.32 2.98
N ASN A 314 -7.31 -11.41 2.40
CA ASN A 314 -7.46 -11.59 0.95
C ASN A 314 -6.93 -10.41 0.12
N ARG A 315 -6.87 -9.21 0.70
CA ARG A 315 -6.35 -7.99 0.06
C ARG A 315 -5.01 -7.56 0.63
N ARG A 316 -4.79 -7.75 1.93
CA ARG A 316 -3.51 -7.47 2.57
C ARG A 316 -2.40 -8.39 2.07
N ASP A 317 -2.64 -9.71 1.99
CA ASP A 317 -1.57 -10.72 1.86
C ASP A 317 -1.20 -11.04 0.39
N VAL A 318 -1.20 -10.04 -0.49
CA VAL A 318 -0.84 -10.17 -1.92
C VAL A 318 0.29 -9.21 -2.31
N GLY A 319 1.10 -9.59 -3.29
CA GLY A 319 2.22 -8.77 -3.73
C GLY A 319 3.38 -8.69 -2.74
N SER A 320 4.13 -7.59 -2.80
CA SER A 320 5.30 -7.30 -1.94
C SER A 320 5.10 -6.07 -1.04
N LEU A 321 3.92 -5.46 -1.09
CA LEU A 321 3.50 -4.32 -0.30
C LEU A 321 2.15 -4.68 0.32
N HIS A 322 2.11 -4.72 1.65
CA HIS A 322 0.96 -5.17 2.42
C HIS A 322 0.52 -4.03 3.33
N ILE A 323 -0.71 -3.53 3.13
CA ILE A 323 -1.28 -2.48 3.97
C ILE A 323 -2.67 -2.89 4.43
N ASP A 324 -2.95 -2.66 5.70
CA ASP A 324 -4.27 -2.88 6.30
C ASP A 324 -4.51 -1.92 7.47
N GLU A 325 -5.78 -1.70 7.78
CA GLU A 325 -6.23 -0.82 8.86
C GLU A 325 -6.97 -1.65 9.89
N LEU A 326 -6.61 -1.52 11.16
CA LEU A 326 -7.32 -2.11 12.29
C LEU A 326 -8.10 -1.00 12.98
N ARG A 327 -9.42 -1.15 13.06
CA ARG A 327 -10.28 -0.29 13.89
C ARG A 327 -10.65 -1.02 15.15
N CYS A 328 -10.38 -0.42 16.31
CA CYS A 328 -10.71 -1.00 17.59
C CYS A 328 -10.82 0.08 18.68
N ALA A 329 -11.33 -0.30 19.84
CA ALA A 329 -11.31 0.57 21.01
C ALA A 329 -9.87 0.85 21.46
N ALA A 330 -9.59 2.07 21.91
CA ALA A 330 -8.27 2.45 22.42
C ALA A 330 -7.79 1.53 23.56
N SER A 331 -8.69 1.09 24.43
CA SER A 331 -8.41 0.09 25.48
C SER A 331 -7.92 -1.25 24.95
N ASP A 332 -8.46 -1.69 23.80
CA ASP A 332 -8.04 -2.93 23.15
C ASP A 332 -6.69 -2.77 22.48
N LEU A 333 -6.45 -1.62 21.83
CA LEU A 333 -5.16 -1.31 21.21
C LEU A 333 -4.03 -1.28 22.26
N ALA A 334 -4.30 -0.81 23.47
CA ALA A 334 -3.33 -0.81 24.58
C ALA A 334 -2.81 -2.22 24.94
N GLN A 335 -3.56 -3.28 24.62
CA GLN A 335 -3.16 -4.68 24.81
C GLN A 335 -2.56 -5.31 23.53
N ARG A 336 -2.65 -4.62 22.38
CA ARG A 336 -2.17 -5.08 21.08
C ARG A 336 -0.85 -4.43 20.70
N ASN A 337 0.21 -4.78 21.43
CA ASN A 337 1.51 -4.17 21.30
C ASN A 337 2.57 -5.07 20.66
N MET A 338 2.21 -6.24 20.12
CA MET A 338 3.17 -7.15 19.52
C MET A 338 2.85 -7.39 18.05
N LEU A 339 3.82 -7.07 17.19
CA LEU A 339 3.74 -7.28 15.76
C LEU A 339 4.81 -8.28 15.32
N ALA A 340 4.40 -9.31 14.59
CA ALA A 340 5.30 -10.30 14.02
C ALA A 340 5.42 -10.10 12.51
N VAL A 341 6.63 -10.18 11.97
CA VAL A 341 6.91 -10.35 10.54
C VAL A 341 7.46 -11.76 10.34
N HIS A 342 6.79 -12.55 9.51
CA HIS A 342 7.17 -13.94 9.27
C HIS A 342 7.18 -14.28 7.77
N PRO A 343 8.04 -15.22 7.35
CA PRO A 343 8.09 -15.68 5.98
C PRO A 343 6.91 -16.59 5.63
N VAL A 344 6.54 -16.56 4.36
CA VAL A 344 5.65 -17.49 3.67
C VAL A 344 6.38 -17.99 2.42
N ALA A 345 6.00 -19.13 1.85
CA ALA A 345 6.67 -19.73 0.71
C ALA A 345 6.88 -18.76 -0.48
N GLY A 346 8.07 -18.85 -1.08
CA GLY A 346 8.52 -18.17 -2.30
C GLY A 346 9.46 -19.11 -3.06
N TRP A 347 9.95 -18.73 -4.24
CA TRP A 347 10.78 -19.64 -5.05
C TRP A 347 12.15 -19.97 -4.41
N TRP A 348 12.68 -19.15 -3.50
CA TRP A 348 13.86 -19.52 -2.71
C TRP A 348 13.59 -20.73 -1.79
N LYS A 349 12.34 -21.00 -1.42
CA LYS A 349 11.93 -22.19 -0.67
C LYS A 349 11.78 -23.40 -1.60
N SER A 350 12.81 -23.66 -2.40
CA SER A 350 12.90 -24.81 -3.30
C SER A 350 14.25 -25.49 -3.13
N LYS A 351 14.28 -26.83 -3.18
CA LYS A 351 15.50 -27.64 -3.08
C LYS A 351 16.59 -27.30 -4.12
N SER A 352 16.24 -26.66 -5.23
CA SER A 352 17.22 -26.20 -6.23
C SER A 352 17.94 -24.91 -5.83
N THR A 353 17.46 -24.21 -4.79
CA THR A 353 18.06 -22.96 -4.33
C THR A 353 19.32 -23.24 -3.51
N GLN A 354 20.47 -22.83 -4.04
CA GLN A 354 21.74 -22.92 -3.34
C GLN A 354 21.87 -21.84 -2.27
N ASN A 355 22.55 -22.17 -1.17
CA ASN A 355 22.87 -21.28 -0.04
C ASN A 355 21.62 -20.54 0.50
N VAL A 356 20.51 -21.27 0.66
CA VAL A 356 19.22 -20.70 1.03
C VAL A 356 19.25 -19.97 2.39
N ASP A 357 20.09 -20.43 3.31
CA ASP A 357 20.38 -19.85 4.62
C ASP A 357 21.21 -18.56 4.56
N GLN A 358 21.75 -18.19 3.40
CA GLN A 358 22.48 -16.94 3.17
C GLN A 358 21.64 -15.91 2.41
N ARG A 359 20.44 -16.29 1.95
CA ARG A 359 19.52 -15.39 1.25
C ARG A 359 18.87 -14.44 2.24
N THR A 360 19.28 -13.18 2.22
CA THR A 360 18.78 -12.14 3.11
C THR A 360 17.78 -11.25 2.38
N ALA A 361 16.62 -11.01 2.98
CA ALA A 361 15.61 -10.08 2.50
C ALA A 361 15.57 -8.83 3.40
N ARG A 362 15.53 -7.64 2.79
CA ARG A 362 15.25 -6.38 3.48
C ARG A 362 13.76 -6.16 3.55
N PHE A 363 13.28 -5.59 4.65
CA PHE A 363 11.90 -5.12 4.72
C PHE A 363 11.82 -3.82 5.51
N ALA A 364 10.76 -3.08 5.23
CA ALA A 364 10.34 -1.90 5.97
C ALA A 364 8.97 -2.15 6.58
N LEU A 365 8.80 -1.78 7.85
CA LEU A 365 7.53 -1.75 8.54
C LEU A 365 7.22 -0.31 8.94
N VAL A 366 6.06 0.19 8.53
CA VAL A 366 5.53 1.49 8.94
C VAL A 366 4.22 1.25 9.66
N VAL A 367 4.13 1.69 10.91
CA VAL A 367 2.93 1.56 11.73
C VAL A 367 2.48 2.95 12.12
N GLU A 368 1.27 3.35 11.72
CA GLU A 368 0.69 4.66 12.02
C GLU A 368 -0.50 4.48 12.97
N LEU A 369 -0.55 5.27 14.03
CA LEU A 369 -1.71 5.39 14.91
C LEU A 369 -2.45 6.70 14.61
N ASP A 370 -3.74 6.58 14.29
CA ASP A 370 -4.67 7.69 14.10
C ASP A 370 -5.73 7.62 15.21
N THR A 371 -5.72 8.63 16.08
CA THR A 371 -6.64 8.76 17.22
C THR A 371 -7.69 9.84 17.01
N GLY A 372 -7.88 10.33 15.77
CA GLY A 372 -8.78 11.42 15.44
C GLY A 372 -8.46 12.69 16.23
N ASP A 373 -9.49 13.39 16.72
CA ASP A 373 -9.35 14.69 17.41
C ASP A 373 -8.72 14.62 18.81
N VAL A 374 -8.23 13.45 19.25
CA VAL A 374 -7.63 13.24 20.59
C VAL A 374 -6.08 13.20 20.56
N GLU A 375 -5.49 13.69 19.46
CA GLU A 375 -4.05 13.58 19.14
C GLU A 375 -3.07 14.21 20.17
N THR A 376 -3.46 15.26 20.89
CA THR A 376 -2.48 16.15 21.54
C THR A 376 -1.76 15.54 22.76
N ASP A 377 -2.40 14.63 23.51
CA ASP A 377 -1.82 14.06 24.75
C ASP A 377 -1.01 12.77 24.52
N LEU A 378 -1.20 12.09 23.38
CA LEU A 378 -0.56 10.80 23.09
C LEU A 378 0.88 10.95 22.59
N TYR A 379 1.17 12.06 21.91
CA TYR A 379 2.46 12.31 21.27
C TYR A 379 3.63 12.27 22.26
N THR A 380 3.53 13.04 23.34
CA THR A 380 4.60 13.19 24.34
C THR A 380 4.93 11.88 25.05
N GLU A 381 3.90 11.06 25.36
CA GLU A 381 4.10 9.76 26.01
C GLU A 381 4.82 8.75 25.11
N ILE A 382 4.52 8.75 23.81
CA ILE A 382 5.16 7.83 22.87
C ILE A 382 6.60 8.26 22.59
N GLU A 383 6.85 9.55 22.43
CA GLU A 383 8.21 10.07 22.22
C GLU A 383 9.12 9.68 23.39
N ALA A 384 8.63 9.82 24.63
CA ALA A 384 9.33 9.38 25.83
C ALA A 384 9.58 7.86 25.85
N ALA A 385 8.60 7.04 25.44
CA ALA A 385 8.73 5.59 25.37
C ALA A 385 9.76 5.15 24.31
N ILE A 386 9.75 5.77 23.12
CA ILE A 386 10.72 5.52 22.06
C ILE A 386 12.13 5.90 22.52
N ALA A 387 12.29 7.07 23.14
CA ALA A 387 13.58 7.51 23.67
C ALA A 387 14.13 6.53 24.73
N ALA A 388 13.27 6.03 25.62
CA ALA A 388 13.65 5.02 26.61
C ALA A 388 14.06 3.68 25.96
N MET A 389 13.35 3.22 24.93
CA MET A 389 13.71 2.00 24.19
C MET A 389 15.05 2.14 23.46
N ASN A 390 15.30 3.28 22.81
CA ASN A 390 16.56 3.55 22.14
C ASN A 390 17.73 3.59 23.15
N ALA A 391 17.53 4.23 24.31
CA ALA A 391 18.53 4.26 25.38
C ALA A 391 18.83 2.86 25.94
N ALA A 392 17.80 2.01 26.10
CA ALA A 392 17.95 0.64 26.55
C ALA A 392 18.71 -0.23 25.53
N GLN A 393 18.49 -0.03 24.23
CA GLN A 393 19.25 -0.72 23.18
C GLN A 393 20.74 -0.35 23.19
N VAL A 394 21.09 0.91 23.48
CA VAL A 394 22.48 1.37 23.56
C VAL A 394 23.20 0.77 24.78
N GLN A 395 22.51 0.54 25.90
CA GLN A 395 23.11 -0.06 27.10
C GLN A 395 23.37 -1.57 27.01
N VAL A 396 22.70 -2.28 26.10
CA VAL A 396 22.87 -3.73 25.88
C VAL A 396 24.03 -4.03 24.91
N VAL A 397 24.61 -3.00 24.28
CA VAL A 397 25.86 -3.10 23.50
C VAL A 397 27.03 -2.64 24.37
N VAL A 398 27.41 -3.46 25.36
CA VAL A 398 28.68 -3.35 26.11
C VAL A 398 29.35 -4.70 26.15
#